data_AF-A0A9D2B4F7-F1
#
_entry.id   AF-A0A9D2B4F7-F1
#
_cell.length_a   1.000
_cell.length_b   1.000
_cell.length_c   1.000
_cell.angle_alpha   90.00
_cell.angle_beta   90.00
_cell.angle_gamma   90.00
#
_symmetry.space_group_name_H-M   'P 1'
#
loop_
_entity.id
_entity.type
_entity.pdbx_description
1 polymer ?
#
loop_
_entity_poly.entity_id
_entity_poly.type
_entity_poly.pdbx_seq_one_letter_code
_entity_poly.pdbx_strand_id
1 'polypeptide(L)'
;MNFKRKVWKSGGYGILCILLALVLLGAGMLFPDTEVQAASRFWSKVNGVCYNGNGKKIPGAITRGIDISAWQGTIDWNKVKKADLDFVFVRVAHGTHVRDVQYTRNMSGAIGAGIPVGVYFYSEALTTAQSVKDAQWVIRQLDGYKISYPVVVDMESSKQSGLTNTQRSNIAKAFMDEVKKAGYYPMVYCNTYWYGSQLNTSILAGYDKWIANYGDALTKPNVAESVYSIWQATSGSVESGLKSTVGLIPGIPTGNSVDVNFGYKDYTKLITPRTHAKDSYVEGNQWVQDAVGWKYQLADGSFVAGRSYIVDGKRYYFKSSGYMATGWYHHTNGKWYYFGSDGEMRTGLQKIGGKCYYFGTNGIMRTGLVRSNGNTFIFNADGERLSGWQKYQNKWYYLKKNGAAQKSWLTLNGATYYFRQNGQMITGLNRIGGKKYYFDSNGRLKKGWFKYKNGKWYYADRKGVILENGWIQVSGTWYYLNPTGSMRTGWLTYKGDRYYLTSSGAMKIGWLKYKGKYYYFTGSGKMVRNQTLKIGGKNYTFNASGVRVA
;
A
#
# COMPACT_ATOMS: atom_id res chain seq x y z
N MET A 1 12.95 -7.65 97.96
CA MET A 1 13.60 -8.29 99.13
C MET A 1 15.08 -8.41 98.83
N ASN A 2 15.90 -7.68 99.60
CA ASN A 2 17.35 -7.62 99.47
C ASN A 2 18.01 -8.89 100.02
N PHE A 3 19.00 -9.44 99.32
CA PHE A 3 20.17 -10.05 99.97
C PHE A 3 21.46 -9.49 99.36
N LYS A 4 22.05 -8.55 100.10
CA LYS A 4 23.48 -8.19 100.17
C LYS A 4 24.25 -9.44 100.69
N ARG A 5 25.57 -9.66 100.59
CA ARG A 5 26.77 -8.82 100.34
C ARG A 5 27.99 -9.76 100.37
N LYS A 6 29.08 -9.33 99.71
CA LYS A 6 30.53 -9.43 100.00
C LYS A 6 31.24 -9.74 98.67
N VAL A 7 31.79 -8.79 97.92
CA VAL A 7 32.82 -7.75 98.17
C VAL A 7 34.10 -8.31 98.79
N TRP A 8 35.13 -8.40 97.96
CA TRP A 8 36.48 -7.93 98.26
C TRP A 8 36.95 -7.01 97.12
N LYS A 9 37.45 -5.83 97.50
CA LYS A 9 38.17 -4.82 96.69
C LYS A 9 39.66 -5.27 96.61
N SER A 10 40.61 -4.69 95.85
CA SER A 10 40.93 -3.28 95.57
C SER A 10 42.23 -3.20 94.74
N GLY A 11 42.43 -2.05 94.06
CA GLY A 11 43.72 -1.53 93.55
C GLY A 11 43.68 -1.34 92.04
N GLY A 12 43.47 -0.13 91.47
CA GLY A 12 44.30 1.09 91.55
C GLY A 12 45.13 1.14 90.26
N TYR A 13 44.94 2.09 89.32
CA TYR A 13 45.33 3.50 89.36
C TYR A 13 44.37 4.39 88.55
N GLY A 14 44.18 5.63 89.01
CA GLY A 14 43.63 6.73 88.23
C GLY A 14 44.70 7.79 87.93
N ILE A 15 44.22 8.96 87.44
CA ILE A 15 44.90 10.28 87.33
C ILE A 15 45.70 10.44 86.01
N LEU A 16 45.62 11.51 85.18
CA LEU A 16 45.04 12.85 85.24
C LEU A 16 44.81 13.35 83.79
N CYS A 17 43.88 14.29 83.62
CA CYS A 17 43.67 15.12 82.43
C CYS A 17 44.91 15.96 82.04
N ILE A 18 45.06 16.31 80.75
CA ILE A 18 45.46 17.64 80.24
C ILE A 18 44.95 17.80 78.80
N LEU A 19 44.22 18.90 78.58
CA LEU A 19 43.92 19.50 77.29
C LEU A 19 45.21 19.96 76.60
N LEU A 20 45.37 19.63 75.31
CA LEU A 20 46.14 20.48 74.40
C LEU A 20 45.66 20.27 72.95
N ALA A 21 44.93 21.28 72.47
CA ALA A 21 44.79 21.53 71.05
C ALA A 21 46.15 21.97 70.51
N LEU A 22 46.61 21.32 69.44
CA LEU A 22 47.61 21.90 68.55
C LEU A 22 47.39 21.35 67.14
N VAL A 23 46.92 22.26 66.30
CA VAL A 23 46.96 22.19 64.84
C VAL A 23 48.41 22.00 64.41
N LEU A 24 48.68 21.00 63.57
CA LEU A 24 49.83 21.00 62.67
C LEU A 24 49.44 20.30 61.36
N LEU A 25 49.62 21.07 60.29
CA LEU A 25 49.41 20.73 58.90
C LEU A 25 50.36 19.62 58.42
N GLY A 26 49.88 18.86 57.43
CA GLY A 26 50.68 18.53 56.24
C GLY A 26 51.66 17.36 56.35
N ALA A 27 51.18 16.16 56.03
CA ALA A 27 51.77 15.25 55.05
C ALA A 27 50.90 14.00 54.97
N GLY A 28 50.14 13.85 53.88
CA GLY A 28 49.44 12.61 53.60
C GLY A 28 50.44 11.49 53.42
N MET A 29 50.57 10.62 54.42
CA MET A 29 51.16 9.30 54.22
C MET A 29 50.16 8.49 53.38
N LEU A 30 50.38 8.51 52.07
CA LEU A 30 49.81 7.56 51.12
C LEU A 30 50.34 6.17 51.47
N PHE A 31 49.51 5.36 52.14
CA PHE A 31 49.69 3.91 52.08
C PHE A 31 49.40 3.47 50.63
N PRO A 32 50.26 2.68 49.98
CA PRO A 32 49.91 2.09 48.69
C PRO A 32 48.68 1.18 48.87
N ASP A 33 47.66 1.38 48.04
CA ASP A 33 46.52 0.45 47.91
C ASP A 33 47.09 -0.96 47.67
N THR A 34 46.86 -1.89 48.60
CA THR A 34 47.31 -3.28 48.45
C THR A 34 46.51 -4.01 47.36
N GLU A 35 47.08 -5.02 46.71
CA GLU A 35 46.38 -5.83 45.68
C GLU A 35 45.06 -6.44 46.19
N VAL A 36 44.95 -6.70 47.50
CA VAL A 36 43.73 -7.24 48.14
C VAL A 36 42.62 -6.18 48.23
N GLN A 37 42.96 -4.90 48.45
CA GLN A 37 41.99 -3.79 48.36
C GLN A 37 41.61 -3.48 46.89
N ALA A 38 42.54 -3.64 45.95
CA ALA A 38 42.25 -3.50 44.52
C ALA A 38 41.32 -4.62 43.99
N ALA A 39 41.42 -5.84 44.53
CA ALA A 39 40.58 -6.98 44.14
C ALA A 39 39.10 -6.84 44.56
N SER A 40 38.82 -6.07 45.61
CA SER A 40 37.45 -5.76 46.07
C SER A 40 36.68 -4.79 45.15
N ARG A 41 37.33 -4.25 44.11
CA ARG A 41 36.81 -3.15 43.29
C ARG A 41 36.47 -3.52 41.84
N PHE A 42 36.55 -4.79 41.43
CA PHE A 42 36.31 -5.17 40.04
C PHE A 42 34.87 -4.89 39.59
N TRP A 43 34.74 -4.12 38.50
CA TRP A 43 33.45 -3.76 37.91
C TRP A 43 32.44 -3.26 38.95
N SER A 44 32.90 -2.47 39.92
CA SER A 44 32.19 -2.15 41.15
C SER A 44 31.92 -0.66 41.28
N LYS A 45 31.09 -0.30 42.26
CA LYS A 45 30.94 1.08 42.74
C LYS A 45 31.13 1.07 44.26
N VAL A 46 32.11 1.81 44.75
CA VAL A 46 32.44 1.88 46.18
C VAL A 46 32.46 3.34 46.59
N ASN A 47 31.70 3.70 47.63
CA ASN A 47 31.60 5.07 48.15
C ASN A 47 31.33 6.13 47.05
N GLY A 48 30.46 5.78 46.08
CA GLY A 48 30.08 6.67 44.98
C GLY A 48 31.05 6.71 43.80
N VAL A 49 32.16 5.97 43.84
CA VAL A 49 33.17 5.92 42.77
C VAL A 49 33.07 4.60 42.01
N CYS A 50 32.98 4.66 40.67
CA CYS A 50 32.96 3.48 39.80
C CYS A 50 34.36 3.01 39.43
N TYR A 51 34.56 1.70 39.39
CA TYR A 51 35.85 1.04 39.12
C TYR A 51 35.71 -0.03 38.02
N ASN A 52 36.71 -0.14 37.15
CA ASN A 52 36.76 -1.11 36.05
C ASN A 52 37.21 -2.51 36.52
N GLY A 53 37.39 -3.44 35.58
CA GLY A 53 37.85 -4.81 35.85
C GLY A 53 39.27 -4.88 36.42
N ASN A 54 40.08 -3.83 36.29
CA ASN A 54 41.40 -3.74 36.92
C ASN A 54 41.40 -2.94 38.25
N GLY A 55 40.23 -2.64 38.80
CA GLY A 55 40.10 -1.87 40.04
C GLY A 55 40.53 -0.40 39.91
N LYS A 56 40.67 0.11 38.68
CA LYS A 56 40.98 1.53 38.42
C LYS A 56 39.69 2.33 38.32
N LYS A 57 39.73 3.55 38.86
CA LYS A 57 38.61 4.51 38.78
C LYS A 57 38.24 4.75 37.32
N ILE A 58 36.95 4.71 37.01
CA ILE A 58 36.40 5.08 35.71
C ILE A 58 36.09 6.58 35.75
N PRO A 59 36.83 7.45 35.03
CA PRO A 59 36.59 8.88 35.05
C PRO A 59 35.19 9.23 34.53
N GLY A 60 34.45 10.07 35.25
CA GLY A 60 33.13 10.57 34.84
C GLY A 60 31.96 9.62 35.04
N ALA A 61 32.19 8.32 35.30
CA ALA A 61 31.12 7.40 35.63
C ALA A 61 30.59 7.67 37.05
N ILE A 62 29.26 7.73 37.17
CA ILE A 62 28.55 8.09 38.40
C ILE A 62 27.54 7.05 38.85
N THR A 63 27.06 6.20 37.94
CA THR A 63 26.15 5.09 38.25
C THR A 63 26.69 3.77 37.75
N ARG A 64 26.32 2.69 38.44
CA ARG A 64 26.57 1.30 38.06
C ARG A 64 25.25 0.57 37.96
N GLY A 65 25.08 -0.17 36.88
CA GLY A 65 23.91 -1.00 36.65
C GLY A 65 24.27 -2.28 35.92
N ILE A 66 23.25 -3.07 35.64
CA ILE A 66 23.35 -4.27 34.82
C ILE A 66 22.20 -4.31 33.82
N ASP A 67 22.35 -5.11 32.78
CA ASP A 67 21.24 -5.57 31.98
C ASP A 67 21.04 -7.09 32.13
N ILE A 68 19.78 -7.50 32.09
CA ILE A 68 19.37 -8.87 32.35
C ILE A 68 18.23 -9.31 31.43
N SER A 69 18.12 -10.62 31.30
CA SER A 69 17.11 -11.29 30.50
C SER A 69 16.83 -12.69 31.07
N ALA A 70 16.20 -13.55 30.27
CA ALA A 70 15.98 -14.95 30.61
C ALA A 70 17.25 -15.71 31.04
N TRP A 71 18.43 -15.26 30.57
CA TRP A 71 19.72 -15.92 30.80
C TRP A 71 20.16 -15.98 32.26
N GLN A 72 19.70 -15.05 33.11
CA GLN A 72 20.14 -14.98 34.51
C GLN A 72 19.34 -15.89 35.46
N GLY A 73 18.26 -16.53 35.01
CA GLY A 73 17.45 -17.39 35.88
C GLY A 73 16.70 -16.59 36.96
N THR A 74 16.51 -17.18 38.15
CA THR A 74 15.78 -16.56 39.26
C THR A 74 16.71 -15.71 40.12
N ILE A 75 16.52 -14.40 40.11
CA ILE A 75 17.37 -13.43 40.81
C ILE A 75 16.83 -13.13 42.22
N ASP A 76 17.72 -13.11 43.21
CA ASP A 76 17.45 -12.60 44.56
C ASP A 76 17.71 -11.08 44.61
N TRP A 77 16.66 -10.31 44.33
CA TRP A 77 16.74 -8.85 44.18
C TRP A 77 17.11 -8.11 45.46
N ASN A 78 16.84 -8.68 46.63
CA ASN A 78 17.22 -8.09 47.92
C ASN A 78 18.74 -8.15 48.14
N LYS A 79 19.40 -9.21 47.65
CA LYS A 79 20.86 -9.29 47.62
C LYS A 79 21.45 -8.40 46.55
N VAL A 80 20.84 -8.34 45.37
CA VAL A 80 21.29 -7.48 44.27
C VAL A 80 21.25 -6.00 44.68
N LYS A 81 20.22 -5.54 45.41
CA LYS A 81 20.14 -4.17 45.91
C LYS A 81 21.30 -3.80 46.83
N LYS A 82 21.81 -4.77 47.60
CA LYS A 82 22.94 -4.59 48.52
C LYS A 82 24.30 -4.62 47.82
N ALA A 83 24.34 -4.90 46.52
CA ALA A 83 25.55 -4.95 45.71
C ALA A 83 25.89 -3.60 45.03
N ASP A 84 25.37 -2.49 45.57
CA ASP A 84 25.58 -1.13 45.06
C ASP A 84 25.18 -0.94 43.59
N LEU A 85 24.02 -1.49 43.19
CA LEU A 85 23.41 -1.21 41.90
C LEU A 85 22.47 -0.01 41.95
N ASP A 86 22.71 0.93 41.05
CA ASP A 86 21.91 2.15 40.88
C ASP A 86 20.74 1.96 39.89
N PHE A 87 20.84 1.02 38.95
CA PHE A 87 19.80 0.74 37.97
C PHE A 87 19.89 -0.68 37.40
N VAL A 88 18.81 -1.12 36.74
CA VAL A 88 18.80 -2.32 35.91
C VAL A 88 18.02 -2.09 34.62
N PHE A 89 18.53 -2.63 33.50
CA PHE A 89 17.76 -2.81 32.27
C PHE A 89 17.24 -4.25 32.18
N VAL A 90 15.93 -4.41 31.98
CA VAL A 90 15.31 -5.73 31.82
C VAL A 90 14.87 -5.90 30.37
N ARG A 91 15.24 -7.01 29.73
CA ARG A 91 14.74 -7.29 28.37
C ARG A 91 13.24 -7.49 28.40
N VAL A 92 12.50 -6.71 27.63
CA VAL A 92 11.04 -6.89 27.51
C VAL A 92 10.70 -8.00 26.51
N ALA A 93 11.34 -7.97 25.34
CA ALA A 93 11.16 -8.92 24.27
C ALA A 93 12.28 -8.78 23.23
N HIS A 94 12.27 -9.67 22.24
CA HIS A 94 13.12 -9.57 21.05
C HIS A 94 12.35 -9.94 19.77
N GLY A 95 12.85 -9.48 18.62
CA GLY A 95 12.35 -9.86 17.30
C GLY A 95 10.87 -9.58 17.11
N THR A 96 10.09 -10.59 16.70
CA THR A 96 8.64 -10.46 16.50
C THR A 96 7.84 -10.57 17.81
N HIS A 97 8.22 -9.78 18.82
CA HIS A 97 7.61 -9.75 20.16
C HIS A 97 7.71 -11.08 20.93
N VAL A 98 8.82 -11.80 20.79
CA VAL A 98 9.10 -12.94 21.67
C VAL A 98 9.41 -12.38 23.05
N ARG A 99 8.40 -12.39 23.93
CA ARG A 99 8.48 -11.83 25.28
C ARG A 99 9.49 -12.61 26.10
N ASP A 100 10.33 -11.89 26.84
CA ASP A 100 11.29 -12.53 27.73
C ASP A 100 10.55 -13.26 28.85
N VAL A 101 10.83 -14.56 29.00
CA VAL A 101 10.10 -15.45 29.93
C VAL A 101 10.30 -15.05 31.40
N GLN A 102 11.38 -14.32 31.72
CA GLN A 102 11.63 -13.81 33.07
C GLN A 102 11.16 -12.37 33.27
N TYR A 103 10.67 -11.68 32.22
CA TYR A 103 10.34 -10.25 32.28
C TYR A 103 9.46 -9.89 33.48
N THR A 104 8.31 -10.56 33.67
CA THR A 104 7.40 -10.28 34.79
C THR A 104 8.11 -10.40 36.15
N ARG A 105 8.87 -11.48 36.36
CA ARG A 105 9.57 -11.76 37.63
C ARG A 105 10.66 -10.73 37.88
N ASN A 106 11.43 -10.40 36.85
CA ASN A 106 12.54 -9.46 36.92
C ASN A 106 12.04 -8.03 37.16
N MET A 107 11.00 -7.59 36.44
CA MET A 107 10.39 -6.28 36.64
C MET A 107 9.83 -6.13 38.07
N SER A 108 8.99 -7.07 38.51
CA SER A 108 8.40 -7.00 39.85
C SER A 108 9.44 -7.08 40.96
N GLY A 109 10.46 -7.94 40.79
CA GLY A 109 11.51 -8.12 41.78
C GLY A 109 12.42 -6.89 41.92
N ALA A 110 12.88 -6.32 40.80
CA ALA A 110 13.72 -5.12 40.81
C ALA A 110 12.98 -3.90 41.37
N ILE A 111 11.73 -3.68 40.94
CA ILE A 111 10.88 -2.59 41.43
C ILE A 111 10.60 -2.77 42.93
N GLY A 112 10.26 -3.99 43.37
CA GLY A 112 10.00 -4.31 44.77
C GLY A 112 11.22 -4.09 45.67
N ALA A 113 12.43 -4.33 45.15
CA ALA A 113 13.69 -4.03 45.86
C ALA A 113 14.11 -2.55 45.81
N GLY A 114 13.33 -1.68 45.15
CA GLY A 114 13.63 -0.24 45.04
C GLY A 114 14.83 0.06 44.16
N ILE A 115 15.08 -0.76 43.13
CA ILE A 115 16.09 -0.49 42.10
C ILE A 115 15.40 0.24 40.94
N PRO A 116 15.92 1.39 40.47
CA PRO A 116 15.44 2.02 39.25
C PRO A 116 15.48 1.08 38.04
N VAL A 117 14.36 0.99 37.31
CA VAL A 117 14.21 0.03 36.20
C VAL A 117 13.98 0.73 34.88
N GLY A 118 14.75 0.30 33.88
CA GLY A 118 14.52 0.55 32.46
C GLY A 118 14.31 -0.77 31.73
N VAL A 119 13.93 -0.71 30.47
CA VAL A 119 13.76 -1.92 29.65
C VAL A 119 14.48 -1.78 28.32
N TYR A 120 14.80 -2.90 27.68
CA TYR A 120 15.29 -2.90 26.31
C TYR A 120 14.57 -3.93 25.44
N PHE A 121 14.44 -3.60 24.16
CA PHE A 121 13.83 -4.43 23.13
C PHE A 121 14.81 -4.64 21.96
N TYR A 122 15.22 -5.89 21.74
CA TYR A 122 16.09 -6.27 20.63
C TYR A 122 15.29 -6.25 19.32
N SER A 123 15.57 -5.26 18.48
CA SER A 123 14.79 -4.97 17.28
C SER A 123 15.25 -5.78 16.07
N GLU A 124 14.28 -6.38 15.38
CA GLU A 124 14.48 -6.97 14.05
C GLU A 124 13.66 -6.24 12.97
N ALA A 125 13.15 -5.04 13.28
CA ALA A 125 12.31 -4.28 12.37
C ALA A 125 13.05 -3.95 11.07
N LEU A 126 12.37 -4.12 9.94
CA LEU A 126 12.92 -3.78 8.61
C LEU A 126 12.38 -2.45 8.06
N THR A 127 11.38 -1.88 8.71
CA THR A 127 10.72 -0.63 8.31
C THR A 127 10.39 0.23 9.52
N THR A 128 10.27 1.54 9.34
CA THR A 128 9.84 2.47 10.40
C THR A 128 8.44 2.13 10.91
N ALA A 129 7.52 1.72 10.02
CA ALA A 129 6.17 1.32 10.40
C ALA A 129 6.16 0.09 11.32
N GLN A 130 7.03 -0.90 11.06
CA GLN A 130 7.20 -2.04 11.96
C GLN A 130 7.77 -1.58 13.31
N SER A 131 8.79 -0.73 13.28
CA SER A 131 9.42 -0.22 14.50
C SER A 131 8.48 0.58 15.41
N VAL A 132 7.53 1.34 14.83
CA VAL A 132 6.46 2.02 15.59
C VAL A 132 5.54 1.00 16.25
N LYS A 133 5.15 -0.08 15.55
CA LYS A 133 4.34 -1.16 16.14
C LYS A 133 5.08 -1.86 17.27
N ASP A 134 6.39 -2.05 17.11
CA ASP A 134 7.24 -2.63 18.15
C ASP A 134 7.27 -1.73 19.39
N ALA A 135 7.47 -0.42 19.22
CA ALA A 135 7.43 0.55 20.31
C ALA A 135 6.07 0.56 21.03
N GLN A 136 4.96 0.58 20.29
CA GLN A 136 3.61 0.53 20.84
C GLN A 136 3.38 -0.76 21.63
N TRP A 137 3.84 -1.90 21.12
CA TRP A 137 3.75 -3.16 21.84
C TRP A 137 4.56 -3.13 23.14
N VAL A 138 5.78 -2.60 23.10
CA VAL A 138 6.62 -2.42 24.29
C VAL A 138 5.92 -1.52 25.30
N ILE A 139 5.38 -0.37 24.87
CA ILE A 139 4.65 0.57 25.73
C ILE A 139 3.50 -0.13 26.48
N ARG A 140 2.74 -1.01 25.82
CA ARG A 140 1.70 -1.82 26.48
C ARG A 140 2.26 -2.78 27.54
N GLN A 141 3.48 -3.29 27.36
CA GLN A 141 4.11 -4.16 28.36
C GLN A 141 4.65 -3.41 29.58
N LEU A 142 4.75 -2.08 29.52
CA LEU A 142 5.18 -1.25 30.65
C LEU A 142 4.04 -0.95 31.62
N ASP A 143 2.80 -1.15 31.18
CA ASP A 143 1.62 -0.83 31.96
C ASP A 143 1.58 -1.58 33.29
N GLY A 144 1.38 -0.84 34.38
CA GLY A 144 1.44 -1.34 35.76
C GLY A 144 2.85 -1.41 36.38
N TYR A 145 3.92 -1.21 35.63
CA TYR A 145 5.30 -1.23 36.15
C TYR A 145 5.86 0.19 36.30
N LYS A 146 6.46 0.50 37.45
CA LYS A 146 7.11 1.79 37.69
C LYS A 146 8.42 1.89 36.90
N ILE A 147 8.33 2.43 35.68
CA ILE A 147 9.49 2.70 34.83
C ILE A 147 10.14 4.01 35.30
N SER A 148 11.40 3.93 35.69
CA SER A 148 12.17 5.06 36.24
C SER A 148 13.56 5.21 35.62
N TYR A 149 13.82 4.47 34.54
CA TYR A 149 15.05 4.48 33.75
C TYR A 149 14.66 4.34 32.26
N PRO A 150 15.56 4.56 31.29
CA PRO A 150 15.19 4.61 29.87
C PRO A 150 14.51 3.35 29.31
N VAL A 151 13.73 3.55 28.27
CA VAL A 151 13.15 2.50 27.41
C VAL A 151 13.99 2.46 26.13
N VAL A 152 14.66 1.34 25.89
CA VAL A 152 15.76 1.25 24.94
C VAL A 152 15.38 0.40 23.72
N VAL A 153 15.67 0.90 22.53
CA VAL A 153 15.73 0.06 21.32
C VAL A 153 17.15 -0.47 21.14
N ASP A 154 17.28 -1.77 21.09
CA ASP A 154 18.54 -2.47 20.85
C ASP A 154 18.67 -2.77 19.34
N MET A 155 19.72 -2.20 18.75
CA MET A 155 19.99 -2.18 17.31
C MET A 155 21.29 -2.90 17.00
N GLU A 156 21.20 -4.21 16.80
CA GLU A 156 22.35 -5.02 16.38
C GLU A 156 22.01 -6.24 15.51
N SER A 157 20.79 -6.30 14.95
CA SER A 157 20.30 -7.48 14.26
C SER A 157 20.90 -7.70 12.86
N SER A 158 21.40 -8.91 12.61
CA SER A 158 21.86 -9.34 11.28
C SER A 158 20.75 -9.35 10.22
N LYS A 159 19.47 -9.43 10.62
CA LYS A 159 18.31 -9.34 9.70
C LYS A 159 18.23 -7.97 9.02
N GLN A 160 18.84 -6.94 9.60
CA GLN A 160 18.87 -5.59 9.05
C GLN A 160 20.08 -5.33 8.14
N SER A 161 20.88 -6.36 7.81
CA SER A 161 22.09 -6.24 6.96
C SER A 161 21.82 -5.70 5.54
N GLY A 162 20.62 -5.90 5.00
CA GLY A 162 20.21 -5.34 3.70
C GLY A 162 19.81 -3.86 3.71
N LEU A 163 19.83 -3.21 4.88
CA LEU A 163 19.40 -1.82 5.04
C LEU A 163 20.60 -0.86 5.04
N THR A 164 20.41 0.31 4.44
CA THR A 164 21.37 1.42 4.56
C THR A 164 21.43 1.94 6.01
N ASN A 165 22.53 2.63 6.34
CA ASN A 165 22.71 3.24 7.67
C ASN A 165 21.59 4.24 7.99
N THR A 166 21.13 5.01 6.99
CA THR A 166 19.99 5.93 7.12
C THR A 166 18.69 5.19 7.42
N GLN A 167 18.41 4.07 6.74
CA GLN A 167 17.21 3.27 7.01
C GLN A 167 17.22 2.70 8.43
N ARG A 168 18.33 2.12 8.89
CA ARG A 168 18.47 1.59 10.26
C ARG A 168 18.32 2.67 11.32
N SER A 169 18.88 3.85 11.07
CA SER A 169 18.77 4.97 12.00
C SER A 169 17.36 5.54 12.06
N ASN A 170 16.64 5.59 10.92
CA ASN A 170 15.23 5.98 10.90
C ASN A 170 14.34 4.96 11.62
N ILE A 171 14.67 3.68 11.56
CA ILE A 171 14.00 2.61 12.33
C ILE A 171 14.19 2.87 13.83
N ALA A 172 15.43 2.98 14.30
CA ALA A 172 15.72 3.28 15.71
C ALA A 172 15.04 4.57 16.17
N LYS A 173 15.11 5.63 15.36
CA LYS A 173 14.46 6.92 15.64
C LYS A 173 12.94 6.78 15.74
N ALA A 174 12.30 6.02 14.86
CA ALA A 174 10.85 5.83 14.89
C ALA A 174 10.38 5.14 16.19
N PHE A 175 11.13 4.15 16.68
CA PHE A 175 10.87 3.55 17.99
C PHE A 175 11.00 4.57 19.11
N MET A 176 12.13 5.30 19.15
CA MET A 176 12.43 6.28 20.19
C MET A 176 11.44 7.45 20.20
N ASP A 177 11.02 7.94 19.03
CA ASP A 177 10.02 8.99 18.88
C ASP A 177 8.67 8.54 19.50
N GLU A 178 8.25 7.30 19.25
CA GLU A 178 6.99 6.76 19.79
C GLU A 178 7.06 6.54 21.31
N VAL A 179 8.18 6.04 21.83
CA VAL A 179 8.46 5.95 23.28
C VAL A 179 8.40 7.33 23.95
N LYS A 180 9.04 8.34 23.33
CA LYS A 180 8.98 9.73 23.80
C LYS A 180 7.55 10.27 23.78
N LYS A 181 6.81 9.96 22.70
CA LYS A 181 5.40 10.35 22.55
C LYS A 181 4.55 9.76 23.67
N ALA A 182 4.80 8.53 24.10
CA ALA A 182 4.13 7.90 25.24
C ALA A 182 4.53 8.46 26.61
N GLY A 183 5.49 9.38 26.67
CA GLY A 183 5.94 10.03 27.90
C GLY A 183 7.03 9.27 28.65
N TYR A 184 7.66 8.27 28.02
CA TYR A 184 8.83 7.58 28.55
C TYR A 184 10.11 8.21 27.99
N TYR A 185 11.26 7.92 28.63
CA TYR A 185 12.56 8.42 28.19
C TYR A 185 13.19 7.42 27.20
N PRO A 186 13.37 7.78 25.92
CA PRO A 186 13.92 6.87 24.91
C PRO A 186 15.44 6.85 24.90
N MET A 187 16.00 5.72 24.47
CA MET A 187 17.44 5.54 24.27
C MET A 187 17.67 4.48 23.19
N VAL A 188 18.84 4.54 22.53
CA VAL A 188 19.29 3.49 21.61
C VAL A 188 20.47 2.74 22.22
N TYR A 189 20.44 1.42 22.09
CA TYR A 189 21.57 0.55 22.36
C TYR A 189 22.19 0.01 21.07
N CYS A 190 23.52 -0.03 21.04
CA CYS A 190 24.29 -0.77 20.02
C CYS A 190 25.77 -0.91 20.45
N ASN A 191 26.50 -1.84 19.84
CA ASN A 191 27.96 -1.91 20.00
C ASN A 191 28.70 -0.84 19.16
N THR A 192 29.99 -0.65 19.41
CA THR A 192 30.82 0.37 18.73
C THR A 192 30.89 0.22 17.21
N TYR A 193 30.85 -1.01 16.68
CA TYR A 193 30.79 -1.25 15.24
C TYR A 193 29.48 -0.73 14.66
N TRP A 194 28.36 -1.03 15.33
CA TRP A 194 27.06 -0.53 14.88
C TRP A 194 26.98 0.99 14.93
N TYR A 195 27.45 1.58 16.04
CA TYR A 195 27.51 3.02 16.19
C TYR A 195 28.36 3.70 15.11
N GLY A 196 29.58 3.20 14.87
CA GLY A 196 30.54 3.84 13.97
C GLY A 196 30.36 3.50 12.49
N SER A 197 29.66 2.42 12.15
CA SER A 197 29.63 1.91 10.77
C SER A 197 28.25 1.50 10.27
N GLN A 198 27.28 1.25 11.14
CA GLN A 198 25.96 0.75 10.75
C GLN A 198 24.82 1.76 10.96
N LEU A 199 25.08 2.81 11.73
CA LEU A 199 24.12 3.89 12.01
C LEU A 199 24.64 5.22 11.48
N ASN A 200 23.71 6.08 11.10
CA ASN A 200 23.93 7.48 10.80
C ASN A 200 23.63 8.28 12.08
N THR A 201 24.69 8.61 12.82
CA THR A 201 24.59 9.21 14.15
C THR A 201 23.97 10.60 14.15
N SER A 202 24.02 11.34 13.04
CA SER A 202 23.35 12.64 12.88
C SER A 202 21.83 12.53 12.95
N ILE A 203 21.24 11.43 12.49
CA ILE A 203 19.77 11.18 12.61
C ILE A 203 19.37 10.92 14.06
N LEU A 204 20.30 10.40 14.85
CA LEU A 204 20.13 10.06 16.27
C LEU A 204 20.63 11.19 17.19
N ALA A 205 20.91 12.37 16.62
CA ALA A 205 21.24 13.56 17.41
C ALA A 205 20.08 13.91 18.36
N GLY A 206 20.41 14.25 19.60
CA GLY A 206 19.41 14.57 20.65
C GLY A 206 18.82 13.37 21.40
N TYR A 207 19.13 12.13 20.99
CA TYR A 207 18.83 10.92 21.78
C TYR A 207 20.04 10.49 22.61
N ASP A 208 19.81 9.89 23.77
CA ASP A 208 20.88 9.29 24.55
C ASP A 208 21.25 7.90 24.03
N LYS A 209 22.50 7.51 24.28
CA LYS A 209 23.07 6.25 23.78
C LYS A 209 23.61 5.40 24.92
N TRP A 210 23.24 4.12 24.87
CA TRP A 210 23.85 3.04 25.63
C TRP A 210 24.74 2.26 24.66
N ILE A 211 26.06 2.30 24.85
CA ILE A 211 26.99 1.73 23.88
C ILE A 211 27.81 0.61 24.51
N ALA A 212 27.85 -0.53 23.85
CA ALA A 212 28.73 -1.64 24.20
C ALA A 212 30.13 -1.46 23.60
N ASN A 213 31.11 -1.35 24.50
CA ASN A 213 32.53 -1.32 24.17
C ASN A 213 33.26 -2.13 25.25
N TYR A 214 33.46 -3.43 25.01
CA TYR A 214 33.94 -4.32 26.05
C TYR A 214 35.42 -4.07 26.36
N GLY A 215 35.75 -3.83 27.63
CA GLY A 215 37.10 -3.42 28.00
C GLY A 215 37.23 -2.80 29.39
N ASP A 216 38.44 -2.76 29.91
CA ASP A 216 38.77 -2.01 31.13
C ASP A 216 38.80 -0.49 30.94
N ALA A 217 38.73 -0.02 29.69
CA ALA A 217 38.71 1.40 29.38
C ALA A 217 37.74 1.68 28.24
N LEU A 218 37.10 2.84 28.32
CA LEU A 218 36.32 3.36 27.21
C LEU A 218 37.27 3.86 26.12
N THR A 219 37.40 3.09 25.03
CA THR A 219 38.38 3.37 23.99
C THR A 219 37.82 4.20 22.83
N LYS A 220 36.54 4.03 22.48
CA LYS A 220 35.86 4.73 21.36
C LYS A 220 34.34 4.62 21.43
N PRO A 221 33.59 5.67 21.03
CA PRO A 221 33.97 7.10 20.97
C PRO A 221 34.52 7.70 22.30
N ASN A 222 34.87 8.99 22.36
CA ASN A 222 35.39 9.65 23.59
C ASN A 222 34.26 10.36 24.37
N VAL A 223 34.35 10.39 25.70
CA VAL A 223 33.40 11.09 26.61
C VAL A 223 33.34 12.60 26.32
N ALA A 224 34.46 13.19 25.86
CA ALA A 224 34.55 14.61 25.51
C ALA A 224 33.66 15.01 24.30
N GLU A 225 33.24 14.04 23.48
CA GLU A 225 32.40 14.30 22.29
C GLU A 225 30.90 14.29 22.61
N SER A 226 30.47 14.19 23.88
CA SER A 226 29.06 14.08 24.32
C SER A 226 28.31 12.84 23.81
N VAL A 227 29.05 11.79 23.43
CA VAL A 227 28.50 10.64 22.68
C VAL A 227 27.86 9.55 23.55
N TYR A 228 28.25 9.38 24.82
CA TYR A 228 27.72 8.32 25.70
C TYR A 228 26.89 8.87 26.82
N SER A 229 25.87 8.09 27.18
CA SER A 229 25.21 8.28 28.48
C SER A 229 25.31 7.04 29.35
N ILE A 230 25.43 5.85 28.74
CA ILE A 230 25.72 4.58 29.41
C ILE A 230 26.74 3.80 28.59
N TRP A 231 27.73 3.23 29.27
CA TRP A 231 28.73 2.33 28.71
C TRP A 231 28.50 0.91 29.22
N GLN A 232 28.34 -0.06 28.33
CA GLN A 232 28.43 -1.47 28.68
C GLN A 232 29.89 -1.93 28.58
N ALA A 233 30.48 -2.25 29.73
CA ALA A 233 31.89 -2.57 29.85
C ALA A 233 32.19 -4.06 29.65
N THR A 234 31.18 -4.92 29.81
CA THR A 234 31.35 -6.38 29.75
C THR A 234 30.27 -7.04 28.89
N SER A 235 30.61 -8.16 28.25
CA SER A 235 29.66 -9.18 27.75
C SER A 235 29.74 -10.40 28.68
N GLY A 236 29.39 -10.16 29.95
CA GLY A 236 29.46 -11.11 31.05
C GLY A 236 30.85 -11.72 31.28
N SER A 237 31.06 -12.89 30.69
CA SER A 237 32.30 -13.68 30.80
C SER A 237 32.84 -14.13 29.43
N VAL A 238 32.32 -13.58 28.33
CA VAL A 238 32.62 -14.04 26.96
C VAL A 238 33.90 -13.42 26.40
N GLU A 239 34.26 -12.23 26.87
CA GLU A 239 35.38 -11.46 26.30
C GLU A 239 36.73 -11.91 26.88
N SER A 240 37.64 -12.30 25.99
CA SER A 240 38.97 -12.75 26.35
C SER A 240 39.76 -11.64 27.05
N GLY A 241 40.37 -11.97 28.19
CA GLY A 241 41.17 -11.04 28.98
C GLY A 241 40.38 -10.13 29.92
N LEU A 242 39.03 -10.13 29.86
CA LEU A 242 38.21 -9.41 30.85
C LEU A 242 37.95 -10.27 32.08
N LYS A 243 37.89 -9.62 33.26
CA LYS A 243 37.46 -10.30 34.48
C LYS A 243 36.00 -10.68 34.37
N SER A 244 35.72 -11.98 34.57
CA SER A 244 34.37 -12.52 34.60
C SER A 244 33.49 -11.82 35.65
N THR A 245 32.21 -11.65 35.31
CA THR A 245 31.18 -11.14 36.23
C THR A 245 30.44 -12.26 36.98
N VAL A 246 30.79 -13.54 36.73
CA VAL A 246 30.21 -14.67 37.47
C VAL A 246 30.52 -14.54 38.96
N GLY A 247 29.48 -14.61 39.79
CA GLY A 247 29.61 -14.49 41.24
C GLY A 247 29.95 -13.08 41.76
N LEU A 248 30.09 -12.09 40.86
CA LEU A 248 30.43 -10.72 41.24
C LEU A 248 29.27 -10.00 41.94
N ILE A 249 28.03 -10.27 41.53
CA ILE A 249 26.83 -9.62 42.05
C ILE A 249 26.03 -10.60 42.90
N PRO A 250 26.03 -10.43 44.23
CA PRO A 250 25.20 -11.24 45.12
C PRO A 250 23.73 -11.25 44.69
N GLY A 251 23.16 -12.45 44.61
CA GLY A 251 21.76 -12.66 44.20
C GLY A 251 21.56 -13.03 42.74
N ILE A 252 22.59 -12.89 41.89
CA ILE A 252 22.64 -13.59 40.61
C ILE A 252 22.99 -15.07 40.88
N PRO A 253 22.27 -16.05 40.29
CA PRO A 253 22.55 -17.46 40.48
C PRO A 253 24.01 -17.83 40.15
N THR A 254 24.55 -18.78 40.92
CA THR A 254 25.91 -19.28 40.73
C THR A 254 26.11 -19.80 39.31
N GLY A 255 27.19 -19.38 38.66
CA GLY A 255 27.52 -19.75 37.28
C GLY A 255 26.97 -18.79 36.22
N ASN A 256 26.01 -17.93 36.57
CA ASN A 256 25.47 -16.94 35.64
C ASN A 256 26.29 -15.63 35.71
N SER A 257 26.56 -15.07 34.54
CA SER A 257 27.16 -13.75 34.37
C SER A 257 26.11 -12.71 34.00
N VAL A 258 26.50 -11.44 34.14
CA VAL A 258 25.70 -10.26 33.77
C VAL A 258 26.59 -9.23 33.08
N ASP A 259 25.97 -8.43 32.25
CA ASP A 259 26.61 -7.31 31.58
C ASP A 259 26.61 -6.10 32.50
N VAL A 260 27.79 -5.57 32.81
CA VAL A 260 27.97 -4.45 33.72
C VAL A 260 28.01 -3.14 32.93
N ASN A 261 27.19 -2.20 33.41
CA ASN A 261 26.95 -0.93 32.77
C ASN A 261 27.33 0.23 33.69
N PHE A 262 27.99 1.24 33.14
CA PHE A 262 28.35 2.47 33.85
C PHE A 262 27.68 3.68 33.21
N GLY A 263 26.93 4.43 34.01
CA GLY A 263 26.24 5.63 33.56
C GLY A 263 27.04 6.91 33.84
N TYR A 264 26.95 7.84 32.91
CA TYR A 264 27.55 9.19 32.95
C TYR A 264 26.48 10.26 33.16
N LYS A 265 25.21 9.85 33.23
CA LYS A 265 24.05 10.68 33.55
C LYS A 265 23.25 10.02 34.67
N ASP A 266 22.73 10.86 35.57
CA ASP A 266 21.84 10.41 36.63
C ASP A 266 20.39 10.49 36.13
N TYR A 267 19.94 9.42 35.47
CA TYR A 267 18.60 9.38 34.90
C TYR A 267 17.49 9.43 35.95
N THR A 268 17.78 9.12 37.21
CA THR A 268 16.78 9.24 38.29
C THR A 268 16.38 10.70 38.54
N LYS A 269 17.21 11.66 38.11
CA LYS A 269 16.93 13.10 38.12
C LYS A 269 16.34 13.63 36.81
N LEU A 270 16.50 12.89 35.71
CA LEU A 270 16.01 13.30 34.38
C LEU A 270 14.63 12.72 34.05
N ILE A 271 14.27 11.59 34.68
CA ILE A 271 13.08 10.83 34.38
C ILE A 271 12.10 10.97 35.54
N THR A 272 10.90 11.48 35.25
CA THR A 272 9.76 11.34 36.17
C THR A 272 9.25 9.91 36.07
N PRO A 273 9.26 9.10 37.16
CA PRO A 273 8.80 7.72 37.09
C PRO A 273 7.32 7.61 36.77
N ARG A 274 6.92 6.61 35.96
CA ARG A 274 5.52 6.42 35.53
C ARG A 274 5.15 4.94 35.50
N THR A 275 3.86 4.63 35.74
CA THR A 275 3.32 3.26 35.72
C THR A 275 2.45 2.95 34.51
N HIS A 276 2.06 3.97 33.75
CA HIS A 276 1.25 3.87 32.52
C HIS A 276 1.79 4.91 31.54
N ALA A 277 1.43 4.85 30.25
CA ALA A 277 1.74 5.93 29.30
C ALA A 277 1.11 7.27 29.74
N LYS A 278 1.53 8.41 29.19
CA LYS A 278 0.94 9.72 29.53
C LYS A 278 -0.52 9.73 29.09
N ASP A 279 -1.41 10.38 29.86
CA ASP A 279 -2.86 10.31 29.60
C ASP A 279 -3.26 10.81 28.20
N SER A 280 -2.46 11.72 27.63
CA SER A 280 -2.62 12.23 26.26
C SER A 280 -2.03 11.33 25.17
N TYR A 281 -1.45 10.19 25.52
CA TYR A 281 -0.88 9.26 24.55
C TYR A 281 -1.99 8.47 23.85
N VAL A 282 -2.01 8.60 22.52
CA VAL A 282 -2.85 7.83 21.62
C VAL A 282 -1.93 7.01 20.70
N GLU A 283 -2.11 5.69 20.67
CA GLU A 283 -1.35 4.80 19.80
C GLU A 283 -1.67 5.05 18.33
N GLY A 284 -0.72 5.63 17.59
CA GLY A 284 -0.83 5.83 16.14
C GLY A 284 -2.13 6.49 15.65
N ASN A 285 -2.45 6.28 14.37
CA ASN A 285 -3.78 6.56 13.84
C ASN A 285 -4.66 5.32 14.08
N GLN A 286 -5.90 5.50 14.49
CA GLN A 286 -6.78 4.37 14.82
C GLN A 286 -8.23 4.61 14.42
N TRP A 287 -8.92 3.51 14.12
CA TRP A 287 -10.36 3.50 13.99
C TRP A 287 -11.01 3.53 15.37
N VAL A 288 -11.96 4.44 15.56
CA VAL A 288 -12.75 4.55 16.79
C VAL A 288 -14.22 4.38 16.42
N GLN A 289 -14.94 3.50 17.12
CA GLN A 289 -16.36 3.26 16.88
C GLN A 289 -17.18 3.65 18.10
N ASP A 290 -18.29 4.33 17.87
CA ASP A 290 -19.35 4.57 18.86
C ASP A 290 -20.72 4.15 18.30
N ALA A 291 -21.80 4.46 19.02
CA ALA A 291 -23.17 4.12 18.62
C ALA A 291 -23.63 4.80 17.30
N VAL A 292 -23.00 5.90 16.90
CA VAL A 292 -23.30 6.63 15.66
C VAL A 292 -22.51 6.04 14.48
N GLY A 293 -21.28 5.59 14.73
CA GLY A 293 -20.50 4.84 13.76
C GLY A 293 -18.99 5.01 13.91
N TRP A 294 -18.28 4.83 12.80
CA TRP A 294 -16.82 4.85 12.76
C TRP A 294 -16.27 6.26 12.54
N LYS A 295 -15.23 6.62 13.29
CA LYS A 295 -14.34 7.77 13.07
C LYS A 295 -12.90 7.27 12.93
N TYR A 296 -12.03 8.14 12.44
CA TYR A 296 -10.60 7.85 12.36
C TYR A 296 -9.81 8.92 13.11
N GLN A 297 -9.20 8.51 14.21
CA GLN A 297 -8.37 9.35 15.05
C GLN A 297 -6.94 9.35 14.52
N LEU A 298 -6.34 10.53 14.44
CA LEU A 298 -4.95 10.72 14.08
C LEU A 298 -4.07 10.62 15.33
N ALA A 299 -2.77 10.40 15.11
CA ALA A 299 -1.76 10.24 16.15
C ALA A 299 -1.63 11.43 17.12
N ASP A 300 -2.12 12.61 16.73
CA ASP A 300 -2.19 13.82 17.58
C ASP A 300 -3.49 13.90 18.42
N GLY A 301 -4.35 12.89 18.32
CA GLY A 301 -5.63 12.81 19.00
C GLY A 301 -6.80 13.44 18.24
N SER A 302 -6.56 14.17 17.14
CA SER A 302 -7.61 14.79 16.32
C SER A 302 -8.35 13.77 15.45
N PHE A 303 -9.55 14.10 14.97
CA PHE A 303 -10.32 13.24 14.07
C PHE A 303 -10.31 13.77 12.63
N VAL A 304 -10.21 12.85 11.66
CA VAL A 304 -10.43 13.20 10.25
C VAL A 304 -11.89 13.59 10.05
N ALA A 305 -12.15 14.78 9.52
CA ALA A 305 -13.49 15.28 9.26
C ALA A 305 -13.56 16.12 7.97
N GLY A 306 -14.70 16.05 7.28
CA GLY A 306 -15.02 16.86 6.10
C GLY A 306 -14.19 16.56 4.84
N ARG A 307 -13.50 15.42 4.77
CA ARG A 307 -12.56 15.11 3.68
C ARG A 307 -12.39 13.62 3.43
N SER A 308 -11.88 13.31 2.24
CA SER A 308 -11.38 11.98 1.92
C SER A 308 -10.06 11.71 2.65
N TYR A 309 -9.83 10.46 3.06
CA TYR A 309 -8.58 10.04 3.68
C TYR A 309 -8.26 8.59 3.31
N ILE A 310 -6.96 8.26 3.26
CA ILE A 310 -6.50 6.93 2.89
C ILE A 310 -6.06 6.20 4.16
N VAL A 311 -6.62 5.02 4.38
CA VAL A 311 -6.24 4.11 5.46
C VAL A 311 -5.91 2.77 4.82
N ASP A 312 -4.69 2.28 5.03
CA ASP A 312 -4.20 1.01 4.46
C ASP A 312 -4.44 0.87 2.95
N GLY A 313 -4.15 1.95 2.19
CA GLY A 313 -4.31 1.99 0.73
C GLY A 313 -5.76 2.11 0.24
N LYS A 314 -6.74 2.09 1.14
CA LYS A 314 -8.18 2.23 0.82
C LYS A 314 -8.65 3.64 1.09
N ARG A 315 -9.51 4.16 0.21
CA ARG A 315 -10.02 5.54 0.30
C ARG A 315 -11.37 5.56 0.99
N TYR A 316 -11.47 6.38 2.03
CA TYR A 316 -12.69 6.64 2.79
C TYR A 316 -13.05 8.11 2.68
N TYR A 317 -14.28 8.45 3.04
CA TYR A 317 -14.70 9.83 3.24
C TYR A 317 -15.26 10.00 4.64
N PHE A 318 -14.78 11.02 5.34
CA PHE A 318 -15.28 11.40 6.66
C PHE A 318 -16.13 12.65 6.52
N LYS A 319 -17.39 12.57 6.97
CA LYS A 319 -18.35 13.68 6.98
C LYS A 319 -17.80 14.82 7.84
N SER A 320 -18.39 16.01 7.75
CA SER A 320 -18.00 17.16 8.60
C SER A 320 -18.09 16.86 10.10
N SER A 321 -18.95 15.92 10.51
CA SER A 321 -19.05 15.42 11.88
C SER A 321 -17.92 14.46 12.31
N GLY A 322 -17.00 14.12 11.41
CA GLY A 322 -15.90 13.17 11.64
C GLY A 322 -16.27 11.71 11.45
N TYR A 323 -17.55 11.38 11.23
CA TYR A 323 -17.99 10.02 10.97
C TYR A 323 -17.76 9.61 9.52
N MET A 324 -17.26 8.40 9.33
CA MET A 324 -17.08 7.74 8.04
C MET A 324 -18.41 7.63 7.29
N ALA A 325 -18.39 7.88 6.00
CA ALA A 325 -19.53 7.68 5.11
C ALA A 325 -19.66 6.21 4.70
N THR A 326 -20.89 5.71 4.64
CA THR A 326 -21.28 4.42 4.05
C THR A 326 -22.49 4.64 3.15
N GLY A 327 -22.70 3.73 2.19
CA GLY A 327 -23.80 3.80 1.23
C GLY A 327 -23.68 4.96 0.24
N TRP A 328 -24.84 5.40 -0.27
CA TRP A 328 -24.94 6.53 -1.19
C TRP A 328 -24.62 7.83 -0.48
N TYR A 329 -23.70 8.61 -1.06
CA TYR A 329 -23.30 9.89 -0.51
C TYR A 329 -23.35 10.99 -1.56
N HIS A 330 -24.21 11.99 -1.33
CA HIS A 330 -24.28 13.21 -2.13
C HIS A 330 -23.35 14.25 -1.52
N HIS A 331 -22.21 14.48 -2.16
CA HIS A 331 -21.22 15.42 -1.66
C HIS A 331 -21.68 16.86 -1.95
N THR A 332 -21.20 17.81 -1.15
CA THR A 332 -21.45 19.25 -1.30
C THR A 332 -21.02 19.86 -2.64
N ASN A 333 -20.30 19.11 -3.48
CA ASN A 333 -19.91 19.50 -4.83
C ASN A 333 -20.98 19.08 -5.89
N GLY A 334 -22.13 18.58 -5.45
CA GLY A 334 -23.24 18.11 -6.29
C GLY A 334 -22.95 16.80 -7.01
N LYS A 335 -21.98 15.99 -6.52
CA LYS A 335 -21.63 14.70 -7.11
C LYS A 335 -21.98 13.55 -6.18
N TRP A 336 -22.37 12.44 -6.80
CA TRP A 336 -22.69 11.20 -6.11
C TRP A 336 -21.48 10.29 -6.01
N TYR A 337 -21.32 9.69 -4.84
CA TYR A 337 -20.34 8.67 -4.50
C TYR A 337 -21.06 7.50 -3.87
N TYR A 338 -20.41 6.34 -3.83
CA TYR A 338 -20.89 5.21 -3.07
C TYR A 338 -19.76 4.60 -2.26
N PHE A 339 -19.99 4.49 -0.96
CA PHE A 339 -19.09 3.86 -0.01
C PHE A 339 -19.70 2.51 0.40
N GLY A 340 -18.89 1.46 0.48
CA GLY A 340 -19.38 0.16 0.94
C GLY A 340 -19.86 0.19 2.39
N SER A 341 -20.39 -0.93 2.87
CA SER A 341 -20.65 -1.13 4.30
C SER A 341 -19.37 -1.09 5.13
N ASP A 342 -18.25 -1.45 4.52
CA ASP A 342 -16.88 -1.29 5.01
C ASP A 342 -16.39 0.18 4.97
N GLY A 343 -17.15 1.11 4.38
CA GLY A 343 -16.76 2.51 4.19
C GLY A 343 -15.81 2.77 3.03
N GLU A 344 -15.38 1.73 2.32
CA GLU A 344 -14.46 1.89 1.20
C GLU A 344 -15.18 2.53 0.01
N MET A 345 -14.57 3.56 -0.58
CA MET A 345 -15.08 4.23 -1.76
C MET A 345 -15.08 3.26 -2.96
N ARG A 346 -16.26 2.99 -3.52
CA ARG A 346 -16.39 2.11 -4.69
C ARG A 346 -16.00 2.85 -5.97
N THR A 347 -15.33 2.11 -6.86
CA THR A 347 -14.92 2.56 -8.20
C THR A 347 -15.27 1.51 -9.25
N GLY A 348 -15.26 1.88 -10.52
CA GLY A 348 -15.61 0.99 -11.63
C GLY A 348 -17.09 0.62 -11.68
N LEU A 349 -17.39 -0.51 -12.35
CA LEU A 349 -18.75 -1.06 -12.42
C LEU A 349 -19.14 -1.69 -11.08
N GLN A 350 -20.28 -1.28 -10.54
CA GLN A 350 -20.79 -1.75 -9.25
C GLN A 350 -22.25 -2.17 -9.37
N LYS A 351 -22.63 -3.25 -8.71
CA LYS A 351 -24.03 -3.68 -8.60
C LYS A 351 -24.54 -3.35 -7.21
N ILE A 352 -25.49 -2.43 -7.11
CA ILE A 352 -26.03 -1.89 -5.86
C ILE A 352 -27.55 -1.95 -5.95
N GLY A 353 -28.22 -2.59 -4.98
CA GLY A 353 -29.68 -2.73 -4.99
C GLY A 353 -30.25 -3.37 -6.26
N GLY A 354 -29.53 -4.34 -6.84
CA GLY A 354 -29.92 -5.01 -8.09
C GLY A 354 -29.61 -4.23 -9.38
N LYS A 355 -29.26 -2.94 -9.29
CA LYS A 355 -28.97 -2.07 -10.42
C LYS A 355 -27.46 -1.91 -10.62
N CYS A 356 -27.03 -1.63 -11.85
CA CYS A 356 -25.60 -1.43 -12.17
C CYS A 356 -25.29 0.07 -12.33
N TYR A 357 -24.21 0.51 -11.69
CA TYR A 357 -23.69 1.88 -11.72
C TYR A 357 -22.23 1.86 -12.14
N TYR A 358 -21.70 3.02 -12.56
CA TYR A 358 -20.26 3.17 -12.81
C TYR A 358 -19.70 4.36 -12.05
N PHE A 359 -18.65 4.13 -11.29
CA PHE A 359 -17.92 5.14 -10.55
C PHE A 359 -16.53 5.33 -11.19
N GLY A 360 -16.12 6.58 -11.41
CA GLY A 360 -14.77 6.88 -11.90
C GLY A 360 -13.68 6.43 -10.92
N THR A 361 -12.42 6.50 -11.32
CA THR A 361 -11.27 6.27 -10.42
C THR A 361 -11.21 7.27 -9.25
N ASN A 362 -11.85 8.43 -9.43
CA ASN A 362 -12.08 9.43 -8.40
C ASN A 362 -13.35 9.21 -7.56
N GLY A 363 -14.06 8.08 -7.75
CA GLY A 363 -15.28 7.73 -7.01
C GLY A 363 -16.56 8.42 -7.47
N ILE A 364 -16.49 9.33 -8.44
CA ILE A 364 -17.67 10.05 -8.92
C ILE A 364 -18.53 9.12 -9.79
N MET A 365 -19.82 9.01 -9.46
CA MET A 365 -20.80 8.32 -10.27
C MET A 365 -20.92 8.95 -11.66
N ARG A 366 -20.87 8.14 -12.71
CA ARG A 366 -20.99 8.57 -14.10
C ARG A 366 -22.39 8.33 -14.64
N THR A 367 -22.88 9.30 -15.39
CA THR A 367 -24.09 9.22 -16.20
C THR A 367 -23.72 9.30 -17.68
N GLY A 368 -24.65 8.97 -18.58
CA GLY A 368 -24.41 9.01 -20.02
C GLY A 368 -23.45 7.92 -20.51
N LEU A 369 -22.71 8.21 -21.58
CA LEU A 369 -21.84 7.22 -22.24
C LEU A 369 -20.52 7.05 -21.49
N VAL A 370 -20.22 5.82 -21.10
CA VAL A 370 -18.98 5.43 -20.42
C VAL A 370 -18.27 4.35 -21.22
N ARG A 371 -16.94 4.48 -21.36
CA ARG A 371 -16.07 3.43 -21.92
C ARG A 371 -15.22 2.82 -20.82
N SER A 372 -15.25 1.50 -20.70
CA SER A 372 -14.49 0.76 -19.69
C SER A 372 -14.15 -0.64 -20.22
N ASN A 373 -12.89 -1.04 -20.07
CA ASN A 373 -12.38 -2.36 -20.48
C ASN A 373 -12.79 -2.75 -21.92
N GLY A 374 -12.63 -1.81 -22.86
CA GLY A 374 -12.98 -2.00 -24.27
C GLY A 374 -14.49 -2.05 -24.57
N ASN A 375 -15.36 -1.91 -23.57
CA ASN A 375 -16.81 -1.88 -23.72
C ASN A 375 -17.36 -0.46 -23.63
N THR A 376 -18.53 -0.24 -24.25
CA THR A 376 -19.29 1.01 -24.15
C THR A 376 -20.59 0.72 -23.41
N PHE A 377 -20.91 1.52 -22.41
CA PHE A 377 -22.13 1.47 -21.61
C PHE A 377 -22.82 2.83 -21.66
N ILE A 378 -24.13 2.86 -21.43
CA ILE A 378 -24.88 4.11 -21.28
C ILE A 378 -25.65 4.03 -19.96
N PHE A 379 -25.54 5.08 -19.17
CA PHE A 379 -26.19 5.24 -17.87
C PHE A 379 -27.22 6.37 -17.95
N ASN A 380 -28.38 6.23 -17.28
CA ASN A 380 -29.39 7.27 -17.23
C ASN A 380 -28.99 8.41 -16.26
N ALA A 381 -29.89 9.38 -16.03
CA ALA A 381 -29.65 10.51 -15.13
C ALA A 381 -29.41 10.08 -13.67
N ASP A 382 -30.07 9.00 -13.24
CA ASP A 382 -29.89 8.39 -11.91
C ASP A 382 -28.63 7.50 -11.82
N GLY A 383 -27.84 7.42 -12.90
CA GLY A 383 -26.62 6.61 -12.97
C GLY A 383 -26.86 5.12 -13.19
N GLU A 384 -28.08 4.71 -13.51
CA GLU A 384 -28.44 3.32 -13.74
C GLU A 384 -28.09 2.89 -15.17
N ARG A 385 -27.47 1.72 -15.30
CA ARG A 385 -27.04 1.19 -16.60
C ARG A 385 -28.24 0.76 -17.45
N LEU A 386 -28.32 1.31 -18.66
CA LEU A 386 -29.35 1.00 -19.63
C LEU A 386 -29.09 -0.31 -20.40
N SER A 387 -30.14 -0.81 -21.06
CA SER A 387 -30.10 -1.94 -21.99
C SER A 387 -30.99 -1.68 -23.21
N GLY A 388 -30.91 -2.53 -24.24
CA GLY A 388 -31.72 -2.42 -25.46
C GLY A 388 -31.31 -1.26 -26.37
N TRP A 389 -32.22 -0.82 -27.23
CA TRP A 389 -32.00 0.30 -28.15
C TRP A 389 -31.90 1.63 -27.41
N GLN A 390 -30.79 2.35 -27.62
CA GLN A 390 -30.55 3.63 -26.99
C GLN A 390 -30.01 4.64 -28.02
N LYS A 391 -30.55 5.86 -27.98
CA LYS A 391 -30.07 6.99 -28.79
C LYS A 391 -29.28 7.95 -27.90
N TYR A 392 -28.00 8.13 -28.19
CA TYR A 392 -27.11 9.03 -27.45
C TYR A 392 -26.37 9.95 -28.42
N GLN A 393 -26.46 11.26 -28.21
CA GLN A 393 -25.85 12.29 -29.08
C GLN A 393 -26.12 12.03 -30.59
N ASN A 394 -27.39 11.77 -30.92
CA ASN A 394 -27.86 11.48 -32.27
C ASN A 394 -27.24 10.23 -32.94
N LYS A 395 -26.68 9.30 -32.16
CA LYS A 395 -26.19 7.99 -32.61
C LYS A 395 -26.96 6.88 -31.91
N TRP A 396 -27.24 5.81 -32.65
CA TRP A 396 -27.94 4.64 -32.12
C TRP A 396 -26.95 3.59 -31.63
N TYR A 397 -27.29 2.97 -30.51
CA TYR A 397 -26.58 1.88 -29.87
C TYR A 397 -27.60 0.78 -29.54
N TYR A 398 -27.19 -0.49 -29.62
CA TYR A 398 -27.94 -1.58 -29.02
C TYR A 398 -27.13 -2.14 -27.86
N LEU A 399 -27.62 -1.96 -26.64
CA LEU A 399 -26.97 -2.43 -25.42
C LEU A 399 -27.48 -3.84 -25.11
N LYS A 400 -26.55 -4.80 -25.00
CA LYS A 400 -26.87 -6.19 -24.65
C LYS A 400 -27.47 -6.29 -23.24
N LYS A 401 -27.98 -7.46 -22.83
CA LYS A 401 -28.49 -7.69 -21.46
C LYS A 401 -27.45 -7.37 -20.38
N ASN A 402 -26.17 -7.60 -20.67
CA ASN A 402 -25.08 -7.21 -19.79
C ASN A 402 -24.66 -5.73 -19.94
N GLY A 403 -25.49 -4.88 -20.55
CA GLY A 403 -25.32 -3.43 -20.74
C GLY A 403 -24.26 -3.00 -21.74
N ALA A 404 -23.35 -3.88 -22.15
CA ALA A 404 -22.31 -3.53 -23.12
C ALA A 404 -22.93 -3.34 -24.51
N ALA A 405 -22.53 -2.29 -25.21
CA ALA A 405 -22.94 -2.03 -26.58
C ALA A 405 -22.54 -3.20 -27.51
N GLN A 406 -23.46 -3.58 -28.38
CA GLN A 406 -23.25 -4.53 -29.45
C GLN A 406 -22.17 -3.99 -30.39
N LYS A 407 -21.38 -4.91 -30.93
CA LYS A 407 -20.39 -4.65 -31.97
C LYS A 407 -20.64 -5.60 -33.13
N SER A 408 -20.24 -5.20 -34.33
CA SER A 408 -20.42 -5.99 -35.55
C SER A 408 -21.89 -6.29 -35.86
N TRP A 409 -22.14 -7.36 -36.61
CA TRP A 409 -23.44 -7.81 -37.05
C TRP A 409 -24.37 -8.18 -35.89
N LEU A 410 -25.66 -7.84 -36.05
CA LEU A 410 -26.72 -8.25 -35.14
C LEU A 410 -28.00 -8.45 -35.94
N THR A 411 -28.71 -9.56 -35.71
CA THR A 411 -30.05 -9.79 -36.25
C THR A 411 -31.06 -9.78 -35.11
N LEU A 412 -32.09 -8.95 -35.22
CA LEU A 412 -33.21 -8.84 -34.27
C LEU A 412 -34.51 -8.85 -35.05
N ASN A 413 -35.45 -9.73 -34.67
CA ASN A 413 -36.80 -9.81 -35.25
C ASN A 413 -36.79 -9.78 -36.79
N GLY A 414 -35.89 -10.57 -37.41
CA GLY A 414 -35.73 -10.66 -38.86
C GLY A 414 -34.96 -9.52 -39.54
N ALA A 415 -34.62 -8.44 -38.84
CA ALA A 415 -33.82 -7.33 -39.37
C ALA A 415 -32.35 -7.45 -38.96
N THR A 416 -31.42 -7.25 -39.90
CA THR A 416 -29.97 -7.27 -39.64
C THR A 416 -29.41 -5.85 -39.60
N TYR A 417 -28.57 -5.58 -38.61
CA TYR A 417 -27.90 -4.32 -38.34
C TYR A 417 -26.40 -4.53 -38.26
N TYR A 418 -25.63 -3.46 -38.32
CA TYR A 418 -24.19 -3.50 -38.06
C TYR A 418 -23.77 -2.36 -37.14
N PHE A 419 -22.90 -2.68 -36.18
CA PHE A 419 -22.38 -1.75 -35.19
C PHE A 419 -20.86 -1.64 -35.32
N ARG A 420 -20.35 -0.41 -35.27
CA ARG A 420 -18.91 -0.12 -35.22
C ARG A 420 -18.30 -0.68 -33.92
N GLN A 421 -16.97 -0.73 -33.85
CA GLN A 421 -16.26 -1.18 -32.65
C GLN A 421 -16.52 -0.32 -31.40
N ASN A 422 -16.89 0.94 -31.59
CA ASN A 422 -17.31 1.85 -30.53
C ASN A 422 -18.81 1.74 -30.17
N GLY A 423 -19.52 0.74 -30.72
CA GLY A 423 -20.93 0.46 -30.44
C GLY A 423 -21.95 1.22 -31.29
N GLN A 424 -21.51 2.13 -32.17
CA GLN A 424 -22.42 2.95 -32.97
C GLN A 424 -23.02 2.15 -34.14
N MET A 425 -24.33 2.16 -34.27
CA MET A 425 -25.04 1.61 -35.43
C MET A 425 -24.69 2.42 -36.69
N ILE A 426 -24.43 1.72 -37.80
CA ILE A 426 -24.23 2.36 -39.09
C ILE A 426 -25.53 2.43 -39.90
N THR A 427 -25.62 3.45 -40.73
CA THR A 427 -26.65 3.64 -41.77
C THR A 427 -25.97 3.95 -43.09
N GLY A 428 -26.72 3.85 -44.19
CA GLY A 428 -26.23 4.16 -45.53
C GLY A 428 -25.26 3.12 -46.10
N LEU A 429 -24.51 3.53 -47.13
CA LEU A 429 -23.54 2.68 -47.83
C LEU A 429 -22.26 2.53 -47.00
N ASN A 430 -21.86 1.29 -46.71
CA ASN A 430 -20.65 1.00 -45.95
C ASN A 430 -19.90 -0.21 -46.56
N ARG A 431 -18.57 -0.23 -46.41
CA ARG A 431 -17.74 -1.41 -46.72
C ARG A 431 -17.39 -2.16 -45.44
N ILE A 432 -17.62 -3.47 -45.42
CA ILE A 432 -17.34 -4.37 -44.29
C ILE A 432 -16.67 -5.63 -44.86
N GLY A 433 -15.43 -5.92 -44.44
CA GLY A 433 -14.68 -7.08 -44.95
C GLY A 433 -14.53 -7.07 -46.47
N GLY A 434 -14.20 -5.91 -47.06
CA GLY A 434 -14.06 -5.71 -48.51
C GLY A 434 -15.37 -5.58 -49.30
N LYS A 435 -16.50 -6.04 -48.75
CA LYS A 435 -17.82 -6.07 -49.41
C LYS A 435 -18.64 -4.83 -49.10
N LYS A 436 -19.45 -4.37 -50.05
CA LYS A 436 -20.36 -3.22 -49.86
C LYS A 436 -21.73 -3.68 -49.39
N TYR A 437 -22.28 -2.96 -48.42
CA TYR A 437 -23.61 -3.17 -47.86
C TYR A 437 -24.34 -1.83 -47.78
N TYR A 438 -25.66 -1.86 -47.84
CA TYR A 438 -26.51 -0.69 -47.62
C TYR A 438 -27.48 -0.94 -46.47
N PHE A 439 -27.45 -0.03 -45.50
CA PHE A 439 -28.37 0.00 -44.37
C PHE A 439 -29.31 1.20 -44.54
N ASP A 440 -30.61 1.02 -44.32
CA ASP A 440 -31.57 2.13 -44.43
C ASP A 440 -31.45 3.14 -43.28
N SER A 441 -32.33 4.15 -43.24
CA SER A 441 -32.33 5.20 -42.21
C SER A 441 -32.55 4.64 -40.80
N ASN A 442 -33.19 3.47 -40.68
CA ASN A 442 -33.38 2.75 -39.42
C ASN A 442 -32.26 1.73 -39.15
N GLY A 443 -31.22 1.71 -39.98
CA GLY A 443 -30.07 0.82 -39.84
C GLY A 443 -30.31 -0.61 -40.31
N ARG A 444 -31.43 -0.90 -40.98
CA ARG A 444 -31.74 -2.26 -41.44
C ARG A 444 -31.02 -2.54 -42.75
N LEU A 445 -30.31 -3.66 -42.81
CA LEU A 445 -29.62 -4.15 -44.00
C LEU A 445 -30.63 -4.42 -45.12
N LYS A 446 -30.43 -3.81 -46.29
CA LYS A 446 -31.22 -4.10 -47.48
C LYS A 446 -30.70 -5.34 -48.20
N LYS A 447 -31.65 -6.14 -48.69
CA LYS A 447 -31.45 -7.30 -49.57
C LYS A 447 -32.37 -7.14 -50.78
N GLY A 448 -31.99 -7.70 -51.92
CA GLY A 448 -32.69 -7.51 -53.18
C GLY A 448 -32.57 -6.09 -53.71
N TRP A 449 -33.58 -5.63 -54.46
CA TRP A 449 -33.63 -4.30 -55.04
C TRP A 449 -33.82 -3.21 -53.98
N PHE A 450 -33.01 -2.15 -54.04
CA PHE A 450 -33.19 -0.95 -53.22
C PHE A 450 -32.80 0.31 -53.99
N LYS A 451 -33.40 1.45 -53.61
CA LYS A 451 -33.02 2.77 -54.13
C LYS A 451 -31.99 3.43 -53.23
N TYR A 452 -31.02 4.09 -53.85
CA TYR A 452 -30.03 4.92 -53.17
C TYR A 452 -29.63 6.08 -54.09
N LYS A 453 -29.20 7.23 -53.50
CA LYS A 453 -28.72 8.48 -54.14
C LYS A 453 -29.28 8.78 -55.55
N ASN A 454 -30.06 9.86 -55.65
CA ASN A 454 -30.69 10.31 -56.91
C ASN A 454 -31.65 9.25 -57.49
N GLY A 455 -32.29 8.45 -56.60
CA GLY A 455 -33.31 7.47 -56.98
C GLY A 455 -32.80 6.26 -57.77
N LYS A 456 -31.48 6.07 -57.89
CA LYS A 456 -30.90 4.95 -58.65
C LYS A 456 -31.14 3.62 -57.94
N TRP A 457 -31.45 2.60 -58.73
CA TRP A 457 -31.63 1.24 -58.23
C TRP A 457 -30.29 0.52 -58.10
N TYR A 458 -30.20 -0.32 -57.07
CA TYR A 458 -29.08 -1.20 -56.78
C TYR A 458 -29.65 -2.55 -56.37
N TYR A 459 -28.86 -3.61 -56.49
CA TYR A 459 -29.26 -4.95 -56.07
C TYR A 459 -28.25 -5.52 -55.07
N ALA A 460 -28.76 -5.99 -53.93
CA ALA A 460 -27.99 -6.73 -52.94
C ALA A 460 -28.40 -8.21 -52.94
N ASP A 461 -27.43 -9.11 -52.81
CA ASP A 461 -27.69 -10.55 -52.76
C ASP A 461 -28.42 -10.98 -51.46
N ARG A 462 -28.64 -12.29 -51.28
CA ARG A 462 -29.30 -12.84 -50.07
C ARG A 462 -28.53 -12.57 -48.77
N LYS A 463 -27.22 -12.33 -48.87
CA LYS A 463 -26.33 -11.96 -47.76
C LYS A 463 -26.26 -10.43 -47.57
N GLY A 464 -26.90 -9.64 -48.44
CA GLY A 464 -26.91 -8.19 -48.42
C GLY A 464 -25.72 -7.53 -49.12
N VAL A 465 -24.90 -8.31 -49.84
CA VAL A 465 -23.75 -7.79 -50.58
C VAL A 465 -24.23 -7.11 -51.85
N ILE A 466 -23.88 -5.85 -52.05
CA ILE A 466 -24.21 -5.11 -53.27
C ILE A 466 -23.43 -5.69 -54.45
N LEU A 467 -24.15 -6.07 -55.50
CA LEU A 467 -23.56 -6.59 -56.74
C LEU A 467 -23.20 -5.43 -57.68
N GLU A 468 -22.06 -5.56 -58.36
CA GLU A 468 -21.49 -4.50 -59.21
C GLU A 468 -20.89 -5.11 -60.47
N ASN A 469 -20.81 -4.30 -61.53
CA ASN A 469 -20.09 -4.61 -62.76
C ASN A 469 -20.46 -5.95 -63.42
N GLY A 470 -21.74 -6.18 -63.69
CA GLY A 470 -22.11 -7.44 -64.31
C GLY A 470 -23.60 -7.66 -64.48
N TRP A 471 -23.90 -8.77 -65.15
CA TRP A 471 -25.24 -9.29 -65.33
C TRP A 471 -25.73 -9.99 -64.06
N ILE A 472 -26.99 -9.77 -63.71
CA ILE A 472 -27.70 -10.56 -62.69
C ILE A 472 -29.02 -11.06 -63.25
N GLN A 473 -29.48 -12.20 -62.76
CA GLN A 473 -30.79 -12.72 -63.06
C GLN A 473 -31.65 -12.71 -61.80
N VAL A 474 -32.81 -12.06 -61.87
CA VAL A 474 -33.77 -11.98 -60.76
C VAL A 474 -35.12 -12.45 -61.29
N SER A 475 -35.62 -13.55 -60.73
CA SER A 475 -36.90 -14.17 -61.14
C SER A 475 -36.99 -14.38 -62.66
N GLY A 476 -35.95 -14.96 -63.26
CA GLY A 476 -35.88 -15.24 -64.70
C GLY A 476 -35.50 -14.06 -65.60
N THR A 477 -35.56 -12.82 -65.09
CA THR A 477 -35.26 -11.60 -65.88
C THR A 477 -33.81 -11.15 -65.67
N TRP A 478 -33.13 -10.81 -66.76
CA TRP A 478 -31.75 -10.32 -66.74
C TRP A 478 -31.69 -8.79 -66.56
N TYR A 479 -30.73 -8.34 -65.76
CA TYR A 479 -30.42 -6.93 -65.50
C TYR A 479 -28.90 -6.75 -65.55
N TYR A 480 -28.43 -5.52 -65.79
CA TYR A 480 -27.00 -5.20 -65.73
C TYR A 480 -26.73 -4.15 -64.67
N LEU A 481 -25.71 -4.35 -63.84
CA LEU A 481 -25.23 -3.39 -62.86
C LEU A 481 -23.97 -2.72 -63.40
N ASN A 482 -23.96 -1.40 -63.40
CA ASN A 482 -22.79 -0.59 -63.74
C ASN A 482 -21.62 -0.89 -62.79
N PRO A 483 -20.39 -0.45 -63.12
CA PRO A 483 -19.23 -0.60 -62.24
C PRO A 483 -19.42 -0.05 -60.82
N THR A 484 -20.29 0.96 -60.66
CA THR A 484 -20.63 1.56 -59.36
C THR A 484 -21.80 0.87 -58.64
N GLY A 485 -22.33 -0.23 -59.18
CA GLY A 485 -23.46 -1.00 -58.64
C GLY A 485 -24.84 -0.52 -59.06
N SER A 486 -24.96 0.69 -59.62
CA SER A 486 -26.26 1.19 -60.09
C SER A 486 -26.79 0.36 -61.26
N MET A 487 -28.09 0.08 -61.27
CA MET A 487 -28.79 -0.61 -62.35
C MET A 487 -28.68 0.18 -63.66
N ARG A 488 -28.34 -0.51 -64.75
CA ARG A 488 -28.27 0.05 -66.10
C ARG A 488 -29.66 0.12 -66.71
N THR A 489 -29.96 1.23 -67.37
CA THR A 489 -31.06 1.39 -68.30
C THR A 489 -30.52 1.87 -69.65
N GLY A 490 -31.28 1.67 -70.71
CA GLY A 490 -30.90 2.03 -72.08
C GLY A 490 -29.86 1.10 -72.70
N TRP A 491 -29.11 1.64 -73.67
CA TRP A 491 -28.13 0.88 -74.43
C TRP A 491 -26.91 0.45 -73.59
N LEU A 492 -26.47 -0.79 -73.82
CA LEU A 492 -25.28 -1.39 -73.23
C LEU A 492 -24.49 -2.13 -74.30
N THR A 493 -23.17 -1.93 -74.34
CA THR A 493 -22.24 -2.77 -75.09
C THR A 493 -21.47 -3.61 -74.10
N TYR A 494 -21.48 -4.94 -74.26
CA TYR A 494 -20.79 -5.87 -73.37
C TYR A 494 -20.15 -6.98 -74.19
N LYS A 495 -18.82 -7.12 -74.07
CA LYS A 495 -18.00 -8.09 -74.82
C LYS A 495 -18.27 -8.10 -76.34
N GLY A 496 -18.37 -6.91 -76.94
CA GLY A 496 -18.59 -6.73 -78.38
C GLY A 496 -20.05 -6.80 -78.86
N ASP A 497 -20.96 -7.31 -78.02
CA ASP A 497 -22.39 -7.40 -78.30
C ASP A 497 -23.16 -6.19 -77.73
N ARG A 498 -24.27 -5.81 -78.39
CA ARG A 498 -25.16 -4.74 -77.94
C ARG A 498 -26.44 -5.31 -77.33
N TYR A 499 -26.86 -4.70 -76.23
CA TYR A 499 -28.06 -5.03 -75.47
C TYR A 499 -28.85 -3.76 -75.20
N TYR A 500 -30.14 -3.90 -74.89
CA TYR A 500 -30.97 -2.80 -74.43
C TYR A 500 -31.65 -3.18 -73.12
N LEU A 501 -31.46 -2.35 -72.09
CA LEU A 501 -32.11 -2.48 -70.80
C LEU A 501 -33.29 -1.49 -70.77
N THR A 502 -34.48 -1.96 -70.50
CA THR A 502 -35.69 -1.11 -70.45
C THR A 502 -35.64 -0.11 -69.30
N SER A 503 -36.65 0.76 -69.15
CA SER A 503 -36.74 1.70 -68.03
C SER A 503 -36.83 1.01 -66.65
N SER A 504 -37.34 -0.22 -66.59
CA SER A 504 -37.31 -1.07 -65.39
C SER A 504 -35.96 -1.78 -65.19
N GLY A 505 -35.01 -1.61 -66.12
CA GLY A 505 -33.71 -2.28 -66.14
C GLY A 505 -33.73 -3.69 -66.74
N ALA A 506 -34.91 -4.24 -67.05
CA ALA A 506 -35.03 -5.57 -67.64
C ALA A 506 -34.38 -5.61 -69.03
N MET A 507 -33.57 -6.64 -69.29
CA MET A 507 -32.95 -6.89 -70.58
C MET A 507 -34.01 -7.17 -71.63
N LYS A 508 -33.95 -6.44 -72.74
CA LYS A 508 -34.88 -6.59 -73.84
C LYS A 508 -34.56 -7.86 -74.63
N ILE A 509 -35.60 -8.65 -74.85
CA ILE A 509 -35.66 -9.70 -75.88
C ILE A 509 -36.75 -9.33 -76.90
N GLY A 510 -36.62 -9.86 -78.10
CA GLY A 510 -37.54 -9.60 -79.21
C GLY A 510 -37.47 -8.16 -79.74
N TRP A 511 -38.59 -7.67 -80.27
CA TRP A 511 -38.67 -6.39 -80.95
C TRP A 511 -38.59 -5.18 -79.99
N LEU A 512 -37.80 -4.18 -80.38
CA LEU A 512 -37.73 -2.85 -79.76
C LEU A 512 -37.93 -1.77 -80.82
N LYS A 513 -38.88 -0.86 -80.58
CA LYS A 513 -38.97 0.42 -81.29
C LYS A 513 -38.29 1.50 -80.46
N TYR A 514 -37.24 2.11 -80.98
CA TYR A 514 -36.49 3.16 -80.29
C TYR A 514 -36.19 4.30 -81.26
N LYS A 515 -36.67 5.52 -80.92
CA LYS A 515 -36.54 6.72 -81.76
C LYS A 515 -36.92 6.48 -83.24
N GLY A 516 -38.08 5.85 -83.47
CA GLY A 516 -38.61 5.56 -84.81
C GLY A 516 -37.98 4.37 -85.54
N LYS A 517 -36.90 3.77 -85.01
CA LYS A 517 -36.19 2.63 -85.62
C LYS A 517 -36.54 1.33 -84.91
N TYR A 518 -36.54 0.23 -85.67
CA TYR A 518 -36.81 -1.11 -85.15
C TYR A 518 -35.51 -1.92 -85.01
N TYR A 519 -35.37 -2.57 -83.86
CA TYR A 519 -34.27 -3.46 -83.50
C TYR A 519 -34.85 -4.80 -83.03
N TYR A 520 -34.11 -5.88 -83.21
CA TYR A 520 -34.48 -7.19 -82.68
C TYR A 520 -33.37 -7.75 -81.79
N PHE A 521 -33.75 -8.27 -80.63
CA PHE A 521 -32.86 -8.90 -79.67
C PHE A 521 -33.19 -10.39 -79.57
N THR A 522 -32.18 -11.26 -79.66
CA THR A 522 -32.37 -12.72 -79.56
C THR A 522 -32.82 -13.14 -78.16
N GLY A 523 -33.09 -14.43 -77.94
CA GLY A 523 -33.39 -14.98 -76.61
C GLY A 523 -32.27 -14.76 -75.58
N SER A 524 -31.02 -14.59 -76.04
CA SER A 524 -29.88 -14.22 -75.19
C SER A 524 -29.72 -12.71 -75.00
N GLY A 525 -30.65 -11.90 -75.55
CA GLY A 525 -30.65 -10.44 -75.45
C GLY A 525 -29.65 -9.72 -76.35
N LYS A 526 -28.94 -10.44 -77.23
CA LYS A 526 -28.00 -9.82 -78.18
C LYS A 526 -28.75 -9.16 -79.33
N MET A 527 -28.39 -7.92 -79.65
CA MET A 527 -28.94 -7.20 -80.80
C MET A 527 -28.48 -7.83 -82.11
N VAL A 528 -29.44 -8.16 -82.97
CA VAL A 528 -29.18 -8.65 -84.33
C VAL A 528 -28.63 -7.51 -85.18
N ARG A 529 -27.54 -7.75 -85.92
CA ARG A 529 -26.92 -6.82 -86.88
C ARG A 529 -26.19 -7.57 -87.98
N ASN A 530 -26.02 -6.94 -89.15
CA ASN A 530 -25.33 -7.50 -90.32
C ASN A 530 -25.86 -8.88 -90.75
N GLN A 531 -27.16 -9.12 -90.63
CA GLN A 531 -27.76 -10.40 -91.01
C GLN A 531 -29.26 -10.26 -91.30
N THR A 532 -29.79 -11.26 -92.01
CA THR A 532 -31.23 -11.48 -92.19
C THR A 532 -31.70 -12.59 -91.25
N LEU A 533 -32.76 -12.35 -90.49
CA LEU A 533 -33.34 -13.31 -89.55
C LEU A 533 -34.81 -13.59 -89.85
N LYS A 534 -35.22 -14.86 -89.78
CA LYS A 534 -36.62 -15.27 -89.90
C LYS A 534 -37.30 -15.22 -88.53
N ILE A 535 -38.30 -14.35 -88.36
CA ILE A 535 -39.03 -14.14 -87.10
C ILE A 535 -40.53 -14.29 -87.40
N GLY A 536 -41.21 -15.23 -86.75
CA GLY A 536 -42.64 -15.47 -86.97
C GLY A 536 -43.00 -15.75 -88.43
N GLY A 537 -42.14 -16.48 -89.15
CA GLY A 537 -42.34 -16.84 -90.57
C GLY A 537 -41.86 -15.81 -91.59
N LYS A 538 -41.51 -14.59 -91.19
CA LYS A 538 -41.09 -13.49 -92.09
C LYS A 538 -39.60 -13.20 -91.96
N ASN A 539 -38.94 -12.88 -93.08
CA ASN A 539 -37.53 -12.48 -93.10
C ASN A 539 -37.38 -10.98 -92.81
N TYR A 540 -36.42 -10.63 -91.97
CA TYR A 540 -36.08 -9.25 -91.64
C TYR A 540 -34.58 -9.03 -91.73
N THR A 541 -34.15 -8.00 -92.47
CA THR A 541 -32.73 -7.66 -92.67
C THR A 541 -32.30 -6.52 -91.76
N PHE A 542 -31.19 -6.70 -91.04
CA PHE A 542 -30.64 -5.72 -90.11
C PHE A 542 -29.25 -5.25 -90.55
N ASN A 543 -29.06 -3.93 -90.62
CA ASN A 543 -27.76 -3.34 -91.01
C ASN A 543 -26.70 -3.41 -89.87
N ALA A 544 -25.51 -2.84 -90.09
CA ALA A 544 -24.41 -2.83 -89.12
C ALA A 544 -24.73 -2.16 -87.78
N SER A 545 -25.67 -1.22 -87.79
CA SER A 545 -26.18 -0.56 -86.57
C SER A 545 -27.32 -1.34 -85.90
N GLY A 546 -27.75 -2.47 -86.47
CA GLY A 546 -28.85 -3.30 -85.99
C GLY A 546 -30.25 -2.78 -86.32
N VAL A 547 -30.34 -1.80 -87.22
CA VAL A 547 -31.63 -1.22 -87.63
C VAL A 547 -32.24 -2.11 -88.71
N ARG A 548 -33.53 -2.46 -88.57
CA ARG A 548 -34.31 -3.15 -89.60
C ARG A 548 -34.42 -2.27 -90.84
N VAL A 549 -34.00 -2.77 -91.99
CA VAL A 549 -34.00 -2.05 -93.28
C VAL A 549 -34.86 -2.70 -94.37
N ALA A 550 -35.24 -3.98 -94.22
CA ALA A 550 -36.18 -4.69 -95.06
C ALA A 550 -36.91 -5.75 -94.24
#